data_AF-A0A0Q6AW26-F1
#
_entry.id   AF-A0A0Q6AW26-F1
#
_cell.length_a   1.000
_cell.length_b   1.000
_cell.length_c   1.000
_cell.angle_alpha   90.00
_cell.angle_beta   90.00
_cell.angle_gamma   90.00
#
_symmetry.space_group_name_H-M   'P 1'
#
loop_
_entity.id
_entity.type
_entity.pdbx_description
1 polymer ?
#
loop_
_entity_poly.entity_id
_entity_poly.type
_entity_poly.pdbx_seq_one_letter_code
_entity_poly.pdbx_strand_id
1 'polypeptide(L)' 'MDIRERFGRNVKSLREAAAISQDEFADMVGVHRTYMSGIERGKRAPTIIVVEKLALALKVDPGVLFK' A
#
# COMPACT_ATOMS: atom_id res chain seq x y z
N MET A 1 -7.99 1.57 16.17
CA MET A 1 -7.32 1.40 14.87
C MET A 1 -7.06 -0.07 14.66
N ASP A 2 -7.72 -0.67 13.68
CA ASP A 2 -7.51 -2.08 13.35
C ASP A 2 -6.25 -2.26 12.48
N ILE A 3 -5.92 -3.51 12.18
CA ILE A 3 -4.74 -3.85 11.36
C ILE A 3 -4.81 -3.27 9.93
N ARG A 4 -6.01 -3.13 9.35
CA ARG A 4 -6.20 -2.63 7.98
C ARG A 4 -5.93 -1.13 7.92
N GLU A 5 -6.39 -0.39 8.92
CA GLU A 5 -6.10 1.04 9.04
C GLU A 5 -4.62 1.33 9.29
N ARG A 6 -3.93 0.47 10.06
CA ARG A 6 -2.47 0.57 10.26
C ARG A 6 -1.69 0.29 9.00
N PHE A 7 -2.00 -0.82 8.36
CA PHE A 7 -1.41 -1.19 7.09
C PHE A 7 -1.59 -0.08 6.04
N GLY A 8 -2.82 0.39 5.86
CA GLY A 8 -3.14 1.42 4.87
C GLY A 8 -2.41 2.74 5.12
N ARG A 9 -2.31 3.17 6.39
CA ARG A 9 -1.58 4.40 6.75
C ARG A 9 -0.10 4.29 6.46
N ASN A 10 0.54 3.16 6.77
CA ASN A 10 1.96 2.98 6.51
C ASN A 10 2.26 2.94 5.02
N VAL A 11 1.45 2.21 4.24
CA VAL A 11 1.56 2.18 2.78
C VAL A 11 1.47 3.60 2.22
N LYS A 12 0.46 4.37 2.65
CA LYS A 12 0.30 5.77 2.24
C LYS A 12 1.53 6.62 2.61
N SER A 13 2.00 6.52 3.85
CA SER A 13 3.13 7.30 4.34
C SER A 13 4.42 7.00 3.58
N LEU A 14 4.68 5.73 3.27
CA LEU A 14 5.86 5.31 2.49
C LEU A 14 5.75 5.76 1.04
N ARG A 15 4.55 5.66 0.43
CA ARG A 15 4.30 6.17 -0.92
C ARG A 15 4.55 7.67 -1.00
N GLU A 16 4.05 8.44 -0.03
CA GLU A 16 4.23 9.89 0.01
C GLU A 16 5.70 10.28 0.26
N ALA A 17 6.41 9.55 1.11
CA ALA A 17 7.85 9.72 1.30
C ALA A 17 8.67 9.43 0.03
N ALA A 18 8.18 8.52 -0.83
CA ALA A 18 8.75 8.24 -2.14
C ALA A 18 8.29 9.22 -3.24
N ALA A 19 7.44 10.20 -2.92
CA ALA A 19 6.86 11.17 -3.85
C ALA A 19 6.10 10.56 -5.05
N ILE A 20 5.47 9.40 -4.85
CA ILE A 20 4.71 8.69 -5.90
C ILE A 20 3.22 9.00 -5.74
N SER A 21 2.50 9.28 -6.83
CA SER A 21 1.04 9.43 -6.79
C SER A 21 0.31 8.10 -6.57
N GLN A 22 -0.97 8.13 -6.21
CA GLN A 22 -1.76 6.90 -6.10
C GLN A 22 -1.95 6.18 -7.44
N ASP A 23 -1.98 6.92 -8.55
CA ASP A 23 -2.10 6.33 -9.90
C ASP A 23 -0.83 5.60 -10.27
N GLU A 24 0.31 6.29 -10.22
CA GLU A 24 1.62 5.69 -10.52
C GLU A 24 1.89 4.47 -9.62
N PHE A 25 1.56 4.56 -8.34
CA PHE A 25 1.77 3.45 -7.41
C PHE A 25 0.83 2.27 -7.71
N ALA A 26 -0.42 2.53 -8.10
CA ALA A 26 -1.35 1.48 -8.50
C ALA A 26 -0.86 0.77 -9.77
N ASP A 27 -0.34 1.53 -10.75
CA ASP A 27 0.24 0.99 -11.98
C ASP A 27 1.49 0.14 -11.70
N MET A 28 2.41 0.62 -10.85
CA MET A 28 3.60 -0.13 -10.44
C MET A 28 3.26 -1.47 -9.80
N VAL A 29 2.18 -1.52 -9.03
CA VAL A 29 1.71 -2.72 -8.31
C VAL A 29 0.83 -3.61 -9.21
N GLY A 30 0.35 -3.07 -10.33
CA GLY A 30 -0.56 -3.76 -11.25
C GLY A 30 -1.96 -3.93 -10.66
N VAL A 31 -2.49 -2.89 -10.00
CA VAL A 31 -3.84 -2.85 -9.44
C VAL A 31 -4.57 -1.58 -9.88
N HIS A 32 -5.90 -1.56 -9.75
CA HIS A 32 -6.67 -0.36 -10.05
C HIS A 32 -6.48 0.73 -8.97
N ARG A 33 -6.37 2.00 -9.36
CA ARG A 33 -6.25 3.16 -8.47
C ARG A 33 -7.26 3.18 -7.31
N THR A 34 -8.52 2.85 -7.59
CA THR A 34 -9.58 2.82 -6.55
C THR A 34 -9.36 1.72 -5.51
N TYR A 35 -8.71 0.61 -5.89
CA TYR A 35 -8.30 -0.44 -4.98
C TYR A 35 -7.14 0.04 -4.11
N MET A 36 -6.13 0.69 -4.69
CA MET A 36 -5.03 1.33 -3.96
C MET A 36 -5.54 2.35 -2.93
N SER A 37 -6.43 3.25 -3.34
CA SER A 37 -7.11 4.21 -2.45
C SER A 37 -7.93 3.50 -1.35
N GLY A 38 -8.52 2.35 -1.65
CA GLY A 38 -9.24 1.53 -0.68
C GLY A 38 -8.31 0.90 0.36
N ILE A 39 -7.12 0.45 -0.05
CA ILE A 39 -6.07 -0.08 0.83
C ILE A 39 -5.56 1.02 1.76
N GLU A 40 -5.16 2.17 1.21
CA GLU A 40 -4.60 3.28 2.01
C GLU A 40 -5.57 3.83 3.07
N ARG A 41 -6.88 3.69 2.84
CA ARG A 41 -7.95 4.08 3.78
C ARG A 41 -8.41 2.94 4.69
N GLY A 42 -7.80 1.76 4.63
CA GLY A 42 -8.18 0.58 5.40
C GLY A 42 -9.55 -0.02 5.03
N LYS A 43 -10.14 0.39 3.90
CA LYS A 43 -11.45 -0.09 3.41
C LYS A 43 -11.36 -1.40 2.63
N ARG A 44 -10.16 -1.75 2.14
CA ARG A 44 -9.87 -3.00 1.44
C ARG A 44 -8.74 -3.74 2.14
N ALA A 45 -8.92 -5.04 2.35
CA ALA A 45 -7.85 -5.93 2.79
C ALA A 45 -7.13 -6.47 1.54
N PRO A 46 -5.84 -6.17 1.35
CA PRO A 46 -5.07 -6.76 0.27
C PRO A 46 -4.79 -8.25 0.51
N THR A 47 -4.65 -9.02 -0.57
CA THR A 47 -4.12 -10.38 -0.49
C THR A 47 -2.63 -10.35 -0.18
N ILE A 48 -2.07 -11.46 0.29
CA ILE A 48 -0.63 -11.55 0.61
C ILE A 48 0.26 -11.24 -0.60
N ILE A 49 -0.18 -11.60 -1.82
CA ILE A 49 0.52 -11.28 -3.07
C ILE A 49 0.54 -9.76 -3.33
N VAL A 50 -0.56 -9.06 -3.05
CA VAL A 50 -0.59 -7.60 -3.17
C VAL A 50 0.31 -6.96 -2.11
N VAL A 51 0.35 -7.49 -0.89
CA VAL A 51 1.25 -7.02 0.17
C VAL A 51 2.71 -7.11 -0.26
N GLU A 52 3.14 -8.23 -0.85
CA GLU A 52 4.48 -8.40 -1.40
C GLU A 52 4.78 -7.38 -2.51
N LYS A 53 3.87 -7.21 -3.47
CA LYS A 53 4.04 -6.23 -4.55
C LYS A 53 4.15 -4.79 -4.04
N LEU A 54 3.34 -4.42 -3.04
CA LEU A 54 3.41 -3.09 -2.41
C LEU A 54 4.78 -2.87 -1.77
N ALA A 55 5.27 -3.87 -1.02
CA ALA A 55 6.56 -3.82 -0.35
C ALA A 55 7.72 -3.69 -1.36
N LEU A 56 7.69 -4.48 -2.43
CA LEU A 56 8.66 -4.41 -3.54
C LEU A 56 8.65 -3.05 -4.23
N ALA A 57 7.47 -2.52 -4.57
CA ALA A 57 7.33 -1.21 -5.22
C ALA A 57 7.83 -0.07 -4.32
N LEU A 58 7.69 -0.20 -3.00
CA LEU A 58 8.20 0.73 -1.99
C LEU A 58 9.65 0.47 -1.55
N LYS A 59 10.28 -0.61 -2.04
CA LYS A 59 11.64 -1.05 -1.68
C LYS A 59 11.84 -1.24 -0.17
N VAL A 60 10.87 -1.89 0.48
CA VAL A 60 10.92 -2.23 1.91
C VAL A 60 10.57 -3.69 2.15
N ASP A 61 10.93 -4.23 3.32
CA ASP A 61 10.43 -5.53 3.75
C ASP A 61 8.91 -5.49 4.02
N PRO A 62 8.14 -6.55 3.70
CA PRO A 62 6.69 -6.59 3.92
C PRO A 62 6.27 -6.30 5.37
N GLY A 63 7.09 -6.69 6.35
CA GLY A 63 6.83 -6.44 7.77
C GLY A 63 6.79 -4.95 8.13
N VAL A 64 7.48 -4.09 7.37
CA VAL A 64 7.47 -2.63 7.58
C VAL A 64 6.07 -2.05 7.35
N LEU A 65 5.28 -2.65 6.45
CA LEU A 65 3.93 -2.19 6.15
C LEU A 65 2.97 -2.36 7.33
N PHE A 66 3.29 -3.20 8.33
CA PHE A 66 2.42 -3.49 9.48
C PHE A 66 2.80 -2.75 10.77
N LYS A 67 3.87 -1.95 10.76
CA LYS A 67 4.41 -1.25 11.95
C LYS A 67 3.47 -0.21 12.55
#